data_AF-A0A946EG73-F1
#
_entry.id   AF-A0A946EG73-F1
#
_cell.length_a   1.000
_cell.length_b   1.000
_cell.length_c   1.000
_cell.angle_alpha   90.00
_cell.angle_beta   90.00
_cell.angle_gamma   90.00
#
_symmetry.space_group_name_H-M   'P 1'
#
loop_
_entity.id
_entity.type
_entity.pdbx_description
1 polymer ?
#
loop_
_entity_poly.entity_id
_entity_poly.type
_entity_poly.pdbx_seq_one_letter_code
_entity_poly.pdbx_strand_id
1 'polypeptide(L)'
;MMSFSEIFSPNKNIRFSITSFNILYAVIRSFSQLFFSEKIYIGITFLLFTAYLSFEATLYAIVGSTIAYVTSKFLYDDSERIRLSGGVGYNCCIIGFYLAEFITIYPILGIITLIWMSMFAPILNRHLHTILYKHGGFPALSLSAVITVAITYVLYYFALEIDIKNSFSSVFLQDYYIQFYVGYIFIYIIANPKISLLVIAATAPILYLSLTTQTNLSYFVINMAIAAYAPSAYFIENHSKGIKASILSILFCVPLFYAGEYMLTVTGIPALLLPAVLSIWLAFFLLIGKSFHLPITTETKSIATILQNAKDNNLNVACLSGAGISTASGIPDYTSSVWIEKDVPAYYYNFEYFLNSRTARQVYFTSCAKFIGFLDKAKPNIAHITLHTLQANGYINKMITQNVDGLLQAAGCKDVIELHGKMNYLQCIQCSEKSPWPDDDLWKEKDLICPECQGLIKPAVKAYGEPLGHHTWSSACSTIADADVLMIVGTRMLVGSVIQLLDLARANNTTVIFMNDSLVATQYYEGDTILYNRLEHSLPTIKILLNI
;
A
#
# COMPACT_ATOMS: atom_id res chain seq x y z
N MET A 1 16.58 -44.15 26.26
CA MET A 1 16.30 -42.77 26.70
C MET A 1 17.50 -41.94 26.34
N MET A 2 17.45 -41.24 25.19
CA MET A 2 18.48 -40.27 24.78
C MET A 2 18.06 -38.88 25.25
N SER A 3 19.02 -38.10 25.73
CA SER A 3 18.81 -36.85 26.47
C SER A 3 18.37 -35.69 25.58
N PHE A 4 17.60 -34.78 26.18
CA PHE A 4 17.02 -33.55 25.60
C PHE A 4 18.03 -32.59 24.91
N SER A 5 19.33 -32.84 25.03
CA SER A 5 20.42 -32.01 24.48
C SER A 5 20.82 -32.35 23.04
N GLU A 6 20.39 -33.49 22.49
CA GLU A 6 20.76 -33.90 21.11
C GLU A 6 19.77 -33.43 20.03
N ILE A 7 18.65 -32.80 20.41
CA ILE A 7 17.63 -32.30 19.46
C ILE A 7 18.05 -30.99 18.79
N PHE A 8 19.11 -30.31 19.25
CA PHE A 8 19.56 -29.01 18.73
C PHE A 8 21.01 -29.03 18.20
N SER A 9 21.36 -29.99 17.33
CA SER A 9 22.56 -29.89 16.50
C SER A 9 22.25 -29.14 15.18
N PRO A 10 22.94 -28.02 14.87
CA PRO A 10 22.60 -27.16 13.74
C PRO A 10 23.30 -27.58 12.44
N ASN A 11 23.42 -28.88 12.14
CA ASN A 11 23.99 -29.30 10.87
C ASN A 11 23.38 -30.58 10.29
N LYS A 12 22.75 -30.36 9.12
CA LYS A 12 22.23 -31.29 8.10
C LYS A 12 20.74 -31.66 8.20
N ASN A 13 20.02 -31.25 7.15
CA ASN A 13 18.73 -31.76 6.65
C ASN A 13 17.42 -31.27 7.30
N ILE A 14 17.14 -29.96 7.29
CA ILE A 14 15.74 -29.47 7.28
C ILE A 14 15.62 -28.18 6.43
N ARG A 15 15.56 -28.29 5.09
CA ARG A 15 15.01 -27.22 4.22
C ARG A 15 13.49 -27.34 4.03
N PHE A 16 12.86 -28.35 4.64
CA PHE A 16 11.42 -28.62 4.58
C PHE A 16 10.57 -27.90 5.64
N SER A 17 11.16 -27.20 6.63
CA SER A 17 10.38 -26.62 7.74
C SER A 17 9.85 -25.20 7.50
N ILE A 18 10.56 -24.36 6.74
CA ILE A 18 10.16 -22.95 6.57
C ILE A 18 9.12 -22.79 5.45
N THR A 19 9.30 -23.48 4.32
CA THR A 19 8.43 -23.31 3.15
C THR A 19 7.02 -23.87 3.38
N SER A 20 6.91 -25.06 3.98
CA SER A 20 5.61 -25.69 4.27
C SER A 20 4.85 -24.94 5.36
N PHE A 21 5.56 -24.43 6.37
CA PHE A 21 4.98 -23.58 7.41
C PHE A 21 4.43 -22.28 6.82
N ASN A 22 5.17 -21.64 5.91
CA ASN A 22 4.74 -20.42 5.23
C ASN A 22 3.48 -20.63 4.36
N ILE A 23 3.37 -21.77 3.67
CA ILE A 23 2.17 -22.12 2.90
C ILE A 23 0.97 -22.26 3.84
N LEU A 24 1.09 -23.10 4.87
CA LEU A 24 0.00 -23.33 5.83
C LEU A 24 -0.43 -22.02 6.49
N TYR A 25 0.54 -21.21 6.91
CA TYR A 25 0.32 -19.91 7.52
C TYR A 25 -0.44 -18.97 6.58
N ALA A 26 -0.02 -18.87 5.31
CA ALA A 26 -0.67 -18.04 4.31
C ALA A 26 -2.10 -18.49 3.99
N VAL A 27 -2.33 -19.81 3.89
CA VAL A 27 -3.67 -20.38 3.64
C VAL A 27 -4.61 -20.06 4.80
N ILE A 28 -4.20 -20.24 6.05
CA ILE A 28 -5.03 -19.87 7.22
C ILE A 28 -5.29 -18.35 7.24
N ARG A 29 -4.29 -17.54 6.89
CA ARG A 29 -4.45 -16.09 6.74
C ARG A 29 -5.44 -15.73 5.63
N SER A 30 -5.51 -16.49 4.53
CA SER A 30 -6.53 -16.29 3.48
C SER A 30 -7.96 -16.48 3.99
N PHE A 31 -8.20 -17.41 4.92
CA PHE A 31 -9.49 -17.51 5.62
C PHE A 31 -9.75 -16.30 6.53
N SER A 32 -8.71 -15.75 7.16
CA SER A 32 -8.82 -14.54 8.01
C SER A 32 -9.22 -13.32 7.17
N GLN A 33 -8.70 -13.21 5.95
CA GLN A 33 -8.97 -12.10 5.02
C GLN A 33 -10.43 -12.03 4.58
N LEU A 34 -11.19 -13.13 4.64
CA LEU A 34 -12.65 -13.12 4.38
C LEU A 34 -13.44 -12.28 5.39
N PHE A 35 -12.84 -12.00 6.56
CA PHE A 35 -13.37 -11.12 7.60
C PHE A 35 -12.55 -9.83 7.73
N PHE A 36 -11.83 -9.45 6.67
CA PHE A 36 -10.97 -8.26 6.63
C PHE A 36 -9.98 -8.22 7.80
N SER A 37 -9.44 -9.37 8.16
CA SER A 37 -8.54 -9.50 9.28
C SER A 37 -7.27 -10.23 8.89
N GLU A 38 -6.19 -9.76 9.47
CA GLU A 38 -4.91 -10.44 9.41
C GLU A 38 -4.78 -11.45 10.55
N LYS A 39 -5.58 -11.43 11.62
CA LYS A 39 -5.28 -12.25 12.80
C LYS A 39 -5.52 -13.75 12.54
N ILE A 40 -4.46 -14.56 12.67
CA ILE A 40 -4.49 -16.00 12.33
C ILE A 40 -5.59 -16.80 13.04
N TYR A 41 -5.90 -16.47 14.30
CA TYR A 41 -6.91 -17.19 15.07
C TYR A 41 -8.33 -17.03 14.49
N ILE A 42 -8.60 -15.94 13.75
CA ILE A 42 -9.88 -15.75 13.05
C ILE A 42 -9.97 -16.73 11.89
N GLY A 43 -8.88 -16.87 11.12
CA GLY A 43 -8.79 -17.86 10.04
C GLY A 43 -8.93 -19.30 10.53
N ILE A 44 -8.27 -19.66 11.63
CA ILE A 44 -8.42 -20.99 12.25
C ILE A 44 -9.88 -21.22 12.67
N THR A 45 -10.48 -20.24 13.35
CA THR A 45 -11.88 -20.35 13.80
C THR A 45 -12.82 -20.53 12.62
N PHE A 46 -12.66 -19.73 11.55
CA PHE A 46 -13.51 -19.84 10.37
C PHE A 46 -13.30 -21.15 9.62
N LEU A 47 -12.06 -21.60 9.46
CA LEU A 47 -11.74 -22.87 8.80
C LEU A 47 -12.38 -24.05 9.54
N LEU A 48 -12.26 -24.10 10.87
CA LEU A 48 -12.89 -25.17 11.68
C LEU A 48 -14.41 -25.10 11.60
N PHE A 49 -14.97 -23.89 11.62
CA PHE A 49 -16.41 -23.67 11.50
C PHE A 49 -16.94 -24.13 10.14
N THR A 50 -16.29 -23.76 9.03
CA THR A 50 -16.73 -24.21 7.71
C THR A 50 -16.50 -25.69 7.52
N ALA A 51 -15.45 -26.28 8.10
CA ALA A 51 -15.21 -27.72 8.05
C ALA A 51 -16.31 -28.51 8.78
N TYR A 52 -16.86 -27.95 9.88
CA TYR A 52 -18.01 -28.50 10.58
C TYR A 52 -19.29 -28.46 9.73
N LEU A 53 -19.52 -27.39 8.97
CA LEU A 53 -20.68 -27.26 8.09
C LEU A 53 -20.56 -28.10 6.80
N SER A 54 -19.38 -28.07 6.16
CA SER A 54 -19.05 -28.84 4.97
C SER A 54 -17.54 -29.05 4.87
N PHE A 55 -17.12 -30.29 5.10
CA PHE A 55 -15.71 -30.68 4.98
C PHE A 55 -15.21 -30.53 3.54
N GLU A 56 -15.98 -31.00 2.56
CA GLU A 56 -15.60 -31.01 1.14
C GLU A 56 -15.33 -29.61 0.61
N ALA A 57 -16.23 -28.68 0.86
CA ALA A 57 -16.05 -27.32 0.40
C ALA A 57 -14.92 -26.57 1.11
N THR A 58 -14.73 -26.84 2.39
CA THR A 58 -13.57 -26.32 3.13
C THR A 58 -12.27 -26.85 2.55
N LEU A 59 -12.24 -28.13 2.17
CA LEU A 59 -11.10 -28.74 1.48
C LEU A 59 -10.84 -28.05 0.14
N TYR A 60 -11.86 -27.78 -0.68
CA TYR A 60 -11.69 -27.06 -1.95
C TYR A 60 -11.26 -25.60 -1.77
N ALA A 61 -11.71 -24.92 -0.71
CA ALA A 61 -11.23 -23.58 -0.35
C ALA A 61 -9.74 -23.59 0.05
N ILE A 62 -9.29 -24.61 0.80
CA ILE A 62 -7.88 -24.83 1.14
C ILE A 62 -7.06 -25.08 -0.12
N VAL A 63 -7.53 -25.97 -1.00
CA VAL A 63 -6.84 -26.30 -2.27
C VAL A 63 -6.72 -25.06 -3.15
N GLY A 64 -7.80 -24.31 -3.35
CA GLY A 64 -7.79 -23.09 -4.16
C GLY A 64 -6.82 -22.04 -3.61
N SER A 65 -6.85 -21.79 -2.30
CA SER A 65 -5.90 -20.87 -1.65
C SER A 65 -4.45 -21.33 -1.76
N THR A 66 -4.20 -22.65 -1.70
CA THR A 66 -2.86 -23.23 -1.83
C THR A 66 -2.33 -23.04 -3.26
N ILE A 67 -3.15 -23.30 -4.27
CA ILE A 67 -2.81 -23.09 -5.68
C ILE A 67 -2.43 -21.62 -5.89
N ALA A 68 -3.25 -20.69 -5.40
CA ALA A 68 -3.00 -19.25 -5.51
C ALA A 68 -1.67 -18.83 -4.87
N TYR A 69 -1.36 -19.35 -3.67
CA TYR A 69 -0.10 -19.08 -3.01
C TYR A 69 1.10 -19.60 -3.83
N VAL A 70 1.02 -20.85 -4.30
CA VAL A 70 2.11 -21.48 -5.05
C VAL A 70 2.33 -20.75 -6.37
N THR A 71 1.28 -20.46 -7.14
CA THR A 71 1.41 -19.75 -8.41
C THR A 71 1.92 -18.32 -8.22
N SER A 72 1.59 -17.66 -7.10
CA SER A 72 2.16 -16.35 -6.75
C SER A 72 3.64 -16.33 -6.40
N LYS A 73 4.29 -17.49 -6.29
CA LYS A 73 5.75 -17.55 -6.16
C LYS A 73 6.44 -17.53 -7.52
N PHE A 74 5.77 -18.04 -8.56
CA PHE A 74 6.39 -18.29 -9.87
C PHE A 74 5.89 -17.35 -10.96
N LEU A 75 4.62 -16.96 -10.90
CA LEU A 75 3.96 -16.21 -11.97
C LEU A 75 3.76 -14.73 -11.60
N TYR A 76 3.72 -14.40 -10.31
CA TYR A 76 3.38 -13.07 -9.82
C TYR A 76 4.56 -12.58 -8.97
N ASP A 77 5.27 -11.54 -9.43
CA ASP A 77 6.39 -10.91 -8.70
C ASP A 77 5.91 -10.14 -7.44
N ASP A 78 5.13 -10.82 -6.59
CA ASP A 78 4.56 -10.27 -5.37
C ASP A 78 5.60 -10.36 -4.24
N SER A 79 5.56 -9.40 -3.31
CA SER A 79 6.41 -9.48 -2.13
C SER A 79 6.00 -10.66 -1.24
N GLU A 80 6.96 -11.24 -0.52
CA GLU A 80 6.69 -12.32 0.44
C GLU A 80 5.69 -11.88 1.52
N ARG A 81 5.71 -10.61 1.92
CA ARG A 81 4.73 -10.02 2.84
C ARG A 81 3.29 -10.14 2.32
N ILE A 82 3.04 -9.82 1.05
CA ILE A 82 1.68 -9.90 0.46
C ILE A 82 1.19 -11.34 0.40
N ARG A 83 2.09 -12.30 0.13
CA ARG A 83 1.74 -13.72 0.16
C ARG A 83 1.39 -14.19 1.58
N LEU A 84 2.22 -13.85 2.56
CA LEU A 84 2.03 -14.27 3.95
C LEU A 84 0.86 -13.57 4.65
N SER A 85 0.39 -12.41 4.16
CA SER A 85 -0.82 -11.76 4.68
C SER A 85 -2.10 -12.53 4.33
N GLY A 86 -2.04 -13.51 3.42
CA GLY A 86 -3.20 -14.24 2.90
C GLY A 86 -3.99 -13.50 1.83
N GLY A 87 -3.56 -12.28 1.44
CA GLY A 87 -4.23 -11.43 0.46
C GLY A 87 -4.29 -12.02 -0.96
N VAL A 88 -3.41 -12.97 -1.28
CA VAL A 88 -3.43 -13.65 -2.58
C VAL A 88 -4.52 -14.74 -2.65
N GLY A 89 -4.77 -15.44 -1.55
CA GLY A 89 -5.58 -16.66 -1.54
C GLY A 89 -7.06 -16.49 -1.20
N TYR A 90 -7.50 -15.37 -0.62
CA TYR A 90 -8.88 -15.25 -0.10
C TYR A 90 -9.95 -15.34 -1.21
N ASN A 91 -9.70 -14.76 -2.40
CA ASN A 91 -10.60 -14.91 -3.54
C ASN A 91 -10.75 -16.38 -3.95
N CYS A 92 -9.67 -17.16 -3.83
CA CYS A 92 -9.67 -18.58 -4.14
C CYS A 92 -10.33 -19.43 -3.05
N CYS A 93 -10.35 -18.96 -1.79
CA CYS A 93 -11.23 -19.55 -0.76
C CYS A 93 -12.71 -19.43 -1.17
N ILE A 94 -13.14 -18.23 -1.61
CA ILE A 94 -14.52 -17.99 -2.07
C ILE A 94 -14.85 -18.91 -3.25
N ILE A 95 -13.96 -19.00 -4.23
CA ILE A 95 -14.10 -19.89 -5.40
C ILE A 95 -14.24 -21.35 -4.95
N GLY A 96 -13.39 -21.82 -4.03
CA GLY A 96 -13.45 -23.20 -3.54
C GLY A 96 -14.76 -23.53 -2.81
N PHE A 97 -15.25 -22.61 -1.96
CA PHE A 97 -16.56 -22.78 -1.32
C PHE A 97 -17.72 -22.83 -2.32
N TYR A 98 -17.57 -22.09 -3.43
CA TYR A 98 -18.61 -21.96 -4.44
C TYR A 98 -18.64 -23.12 -5.44
N LEU A 99 -17.49 -23.71 -5.73
CA LEU A 99 -17.36 -24.84 -6.65
C LEU A 99 -17.65 -26.20 -6.01
N ALA A 100 -17.86 -26.28 -4.70
CA ALA A 100 -17.91 -27.56 -4.00
C ALA A 100 -18.97 -28.52 -4.53
N GLU A 101 -20.20 -28.05 -4.73
CA GLU A 101 -21.27 -28.85 -5.32
C GLU A 101 -20.98 -29.18 -6.79
N PHE A 102 -20.47 -28.23 -7.56
CA PHE A 102 -20.10 -28.47 -8.96
C PHE A 102 -19.05 -29.58 -9.10
N ILE A 103 -18.05 -29.61 -8.21
CA ILE A 103 -17.04 -30.67 -8.16
C ILE A 103 -17.68 -32.00 -7.75
N THR A 104 -18.66 -31.98 -6.85
CA THR A 104 -19.39 -33.19 -6.45
C THR A 104 -20.14 -33.81 -7.63
N ILE A 105 -20.80 -32.97 -8.45
CA ILE A 105 -21.55 -33.41 -9.64
C ILE A 105 -20.61 -33.78 -10.78
N TYR A 106 -19.54 -33.00 -11.01
CA TYR A 106 -18.58 -33.18 -12.09
C TYR A 106 -17.13 -33.21 -11.56
N PRO A 107 -16.64 -34.32 -10.98
CA PRO A 107 -15.35 -34.34 -10.27
C PRO A 107 -14.16 -33.91 -11.12
N ILE A 108 -14.01 -34.49 -12.32
CA ILE A 108 -12.87 -34.20 -13.19
C ILE A 108 -12.92 -32.75 -13.69
N LEU A 109 -14.07 -32.36 -14.25
CA LEU A 109 -14.25 -31.02 -14.78
C LEU A 109 -14.11 -29.98 -13.68
N GLY A 110 -14.77 -30.18 -12.53
CA GLY A 110 -14.72 -29.30 -11.38
C GLY A 110 -13.32 -29.09 -10.80
N ILE A 111 -12.49 -30.14 -10.74
CA ILE A 111 -11.08 -29.98 -10.32
C ILE A 111 -10.31 -29.12 -11.34
N ILE A 112 -10.51 -29.36 -12.64
CA ILE A 112 -9.90 -28.54 -13.70
C ILE A 112 -10.37 -27.08 -13.59
N THR A 113 -11.66 -26.86 -13.34
CA THR A 113 -12.25 -25.55 -13.10
C THR A 113 -11.61 -24.85 -11.90
N LEU A 114 -11.48 -25.55 -10.77
CA LEU A 114 -10.88 -25.02 -9.55
C LEU A 114 -9.43 -24.59 -9.78
N ILE A 115 -8.64 -25.39 -10.49
CA ILE A 115 -7.25 -25.07 -10.82
C ILE A 115 -7.18 -23.81 -11.67
N TRP A 116 -7.90 -23.77 -12.80
CA TRP A 116 -7.91 -22.61 -13.69
C TRP A 116 -8.33 -21.33 -12.96
N MET A 117 -9.45 -21.37 -12.22
CA MET A 117 -9.96 -20.21 -11.50
C MET A 117 -9.01 -19.76 -10.39
N SER A 118 -8.34 -20.69 -9.70
CA SER A 118 -7.36 -20.37 -8.65
C SER A 118 -6.04 -19.81 -9.19
N MET A 119 -5.73 -20.03 -10.48
CA MET A 119 -4.62 -19.38 -11.17
C MET A 119 -5.02 -18.02 -11.75
N PHE A 120 -6.25 -17.88 -12.24
CA PHE A 120 -6.72 -16.67 -12.90
C PHE A 120 -7.12 -15.56 -11.92
N ALA A 121 -7.82 -15.90 -10.84
CA ALA A 121 -8.34 -14.90 -9.89
C ALA A 121 -7.23 -14.03 -9.25
N PRO A 122 -6.06 -14.54 -8.85
CA PRO A 122 -4.97 -13.68 -8.35
C PRO A 122 -4.48 -12.67 -9.41
N ILE A 123 -4.35 -13.10 -10.68
CA ILE A 123 -3.93 -12.24 -11.80
C ILE A 123 -4.95 -11.12 -12.01
N LEU A 124 -6.23 -11.49 -12.07
CA LEU A 124 -7.31 -10.52 -12.26
C LEU A 124 -7.37 -9.55 -11.08
N ASN A 125 -7.18 -10.04 -9.84
CA ASN A 125 -7.19 -9.21 -8.64
C ASN A 125 -6.12 -8.11 -8.72
N ARG A 126 -4.91 -8.44 -9.19
CA ARG A 126 -3.83 -7.45 -9.39
C ARG A 126 -4.19 -6.39 -10.43
N HIS A 127 -4.78 -6.80 -11.56
CA HIS A 127 -5.22 -5.87 -12.60
C HIS A 127 -6.34 -4.97 -12.09
N LEU A 128 -7.33 -5.54 -11.40
CA LEU A 128 -8.41 -4.80 -10.77
C LEU A 128 -7.87 -3.82 -9.72
N HIS A 129 -6.96 -4.25 -8.85
CA HIS A 129 -6.29 -3.34 -7.93
C HIS A 129 -5.62 -2.20 -8.67
N THR A 130 -4.88 -2.46 -9.75
CA THR A 130 -4.21 -1.40 -10.51
C THR A 130 -5.20 -0.43 -11.13
N ILE A 131 -6.26 -0.93 -11.79
CA ILE A 131 -7.25 -0.11 -12.50
C ILE A 131 -8.15 0.65 -11.53
N LEU A 132 -8.77 -0.06 -10.59
CA LEU A 132 -9.70 0.53 -9.62
C LEU A 132 -8.97 1.53 -8.73
N TYR A 133 -7.74 1.21 -8.32
CA TYR A 133 -6.93 2.13 -7.53
C TYR A 133 -6.46 3.34 -8.34
N LYS A 134 -6.10 3.19 -9.61
CA LYS A 134 -5.65 4.32 -10.45
C LYS A 134 -6.80 5.25 -10.86
N HIS A 135 -8.03 4.75 -10.98
CA HIS A 135 -9.14 5.50 -11.61
C HIS A 135 -10.31 5.86 -10.69
N GLY A 136 -10.47 5.22 -9.51
CA GLY A 136 -11.51 5.63 -8.55
C GLY A 136 -11.25 5.32 -7.07
N GLY A 137 -10.12 4.67 -6.77
CA GLY A 137 -9.67 4.35 -5.41
C GLY A 137 -10.31 3.09 -4.86
N PHE A 138 -11.31 2.54 -5.56
CA PHE A 138 -12.18 1.46 -5.10
C PHE A 138 -11.40 0.20 -4.72
N PRO A 139 -11.72 -0.46 -3.58
CA PRO A 139 -11.06 -1.71 -3.26
C PRO A 139 -11.61 -2.80 -4.17
N ALA A 140 -10.74 -3.68 -4.64
CA ALA A 140 -11.18 -4.81 -5.47
C ALA A 140 -12.13 -5.75 -4.70
N LEU A 141 -12.00 -5.85 -3.37
CA LEU A 141 -12.82 -6.73 -2.52
C LEU A 141 -12.84 -8.15 -3.12
N SER A 142 -13.99 -8.81 -3.15
CA SER A 142 -14.18 -10.13 -3.78
C SER A 142 -14.49 -10.06 -5.29
N LEU A 143 -14.32 -8.90 -5.94
CA LEU A 143 -14.71 -8.72 -7.35
C LEU A 143 -13.96 -9.68 -8.28
N SER A 144 -12.71 -10.00 -7.97
CA SER A 144 -11.95 -10.96 -8.77
C SER A 144 -12.59 -12.36 -8.73
N ALA A 145 -12.97 -12.85 -7.54
CA ALA A 145 -13.69 -14.12 -7.41
C ALA A 145 -15.02 -14.07 -8.18
N VAL A 146 -15.81 -13.00 -8.02
CA VAL A 146 -17.10 -12.82 -8.70
C VAL A 146 -16.96 -12.87 -10.23
N ILE A 147 -16.03 -12.09 -10.80
CA ILE A 147 -15.80 -12.05 -12.25
C ILE A 147 -15.29 -13.42 -12.73
N THR A 148 -14.38 -14.04 -11.99
CA THR A 148 -13.83 -15.35 -12.37
C THR A 148 -14.92 -16.42 -12.42
N VAL A 149 -15.83 -16.44 -11.44
CA VAL A 149 -16.99 -17.35 -11.44
C VAL A 149 -17.93 -17.03 -12.60
N ALA A 150 -18.26 -15.75 -12.83
CA ALA A 150 -19.16 -15.35 -13.91
C ALA A 150 -18.61 -15.75 -15.29
N ILE A 151 -17.31 -15.57 -15.54
CA ILE A 151 -16.66 -15.99 -16.78
C ILE A 151 -16.77 -17.51 -16.95
N THR A 152 -16.45 -18.28 -15.92
CA THR A 152 -16.57 -19.75 -15.97
C THR A 152 -18.01 -20.19 -16.25
N TYR A 153 -18.99 -19.55 -15.60
CA TYR A 153 -20.40 -19.83 -15.82
C TYR A 153 -20.79 -19.57 -17.28
N VAL A 154 -20.42 -18.41 -17.83
CA VAL A 154 -20.70 -18.06 -19.22
C VAL A 154 -20.04 -19.06 -20.18
N LEU A 155 -18.79 -19.45 -19.93
CA LEU A 155 -18.09 -20.43 -20.76
C LEU A 155 -18.79 -21.80 -20.73
N TYR A 156 -19.20 -22.29 -19.56
CA TYR A 156 -19.78 -23.62 -19.46
C TYR A 156 -21.20 -23.67 -20.00
N TYR A 157 -22.02 -22.66 -19.69
CA TYR A 157 -23.40 -22.60 -20.15
C TYR A 157 -23.51 -22.30 -21.65
N PHE A 158 -22.78 -21.29 -22.16
CA PHE A 158 -22.92 -20.86 -23.55
C PHE A 158 -21.95 -21.54 -24.52
N ALA A 159 -20.74 -21.88 -24.10
CA ALA A 159 -19.73 -22.44 -25.02
C ALA A 159 -19.64 -23.97 -24.97
N LEU A 160 -19.99 -24.60 -23.84
CA LEU A 160 -19.91 -26.05 -23.67
C LEU A 160 -21.28 -26.74 -23.52
N GLU A 161 -22.38 -25.96 -23.53
CA GLU A 161 -23.75 -26.46 -23.39
C GLU A 161 -23.97 -27.33 -22.13
N ILE A 162 -23.20 -27.09 -21.07
CA ILE A 162 -23.35 -27.79 -19.79
C ILE A 162 -24.35 -26.99 -18.96
N ASP A 163 -25.51 -27.59 -18.67
CA ASP A 163 -26.48 -26.97 -17.77
C ASP A 163 -25.99 -27.03 -16.33
N ILE A 164 -25.43 -25.91 -15.89
CA ILE A 164 -24.92 -25.68 -14.55
C ILE A 164 -25.88 -24.84 -13.70
N LYS A 165 -27.10 -24.61 -14.18
CA LYS A 165 -28.15 -23.97 -13.37
C LYS A 165 -28.37 -24.86 -12.15
N ASN A 166 -28.06 -24.31 -10.97
CA ASN A 166 -28.11 -24.98 -9.66
C ASN A 166 -26.92 -25.88 -9.30
N SER A 167 -25.85 -25.95 -10.10
CA SER A 167 -24.65 -26.75 -9.73
C SER A 167 -23.63 -25.95 -8.92
N PHE A 168 -23.87 -24.67 -8.72
CA PHE A 168 -23.01 -23.78 -7.96
C PHE A 168 -23.69 -23.32 -6.66
N SER A 169 -24.17 -24.29 -5.89
CA SER A 169 -24.71 -24.09 -4.57
C SER A 169 -23.57 -24.21 -3.54
N SER A 170 -23.41 -23.20 -2.69
CA SER A 170 -22.33 -23.14 -1.69
C SER A 170 -22.60 -24.03 -0.48
N VAL A 171 -21.56 -24.24 0.32
CA VAL A 171 -21.62 -24.62 1.76
C VAL A 171 -22.78 -24.03 2.55
N PHE A 172 -23.19 -22.81 2.20
CA PHE A 172 -24.17 -22.03 2.93
C PHE A 172 -25.62 -22.42 2.63
N LEU A 173 -25.86 -23.46 1.81
CA LEU A 173 -27.19 -23.79 1.28
C LEU A 173 -27.92 -24.98 1.93
N GLN A 174 -27.37 -25.66 2.94
CA GLN A 174 -28.08 -26.77 3.61
C GLN A 174 -28.67 -26.39 4.97
N ASP A 175 -29.53 -27.26 5.51
CA ASP A 175 -30.48 -27.15 6.66
C ASP A 175 -29.97 -26.52 7.99
N TYR A 176 -28.76 -25.98 8.00
CA TYR A 176 -28.02 -25.43 9.13
C TYR A 176 -27.95 -23.89 9.13
N TYR A 177 -28.95 -23.18 8.58
CA TYR A 177 -28.91 -21.72 8.45
C TYR A 177 -28.81 -20.98 9.80
N ILE A 178 -29.35 -21.55 10.88
CA ILE A 178 -29.21 -21.01 12.24
C ILE A 178 -27.76 -21.15 12.73
N GLN A 179 -27.18 -22.35 12.62
CA GLN A 179 -25.80 -22.63 13.00
C GLN A 179 -24.83 -21.79 12.18
N PHE A 180 -25.13 -21.65 10.87
CA PHE A 180 -24.40 -20.75 9.99
C PHE A 180 -24.41 -19.32 10.51
N TYR A 181 -25.60 -18.75 10.76
CA TYR A 181 -25.73 -17.39 11.26
C TYR A 181 -24.96 -17.19 12.57
N VAL A 182 -25.19 -18.05 13.58
CA VAL A 182 -24.57 -17.91 14.91
C VAL A 182 -23.05 -17.97 14.81
N GLY A 183 -22.49 -18.96 14.10
CA GLY A 183 -21.05 -19.09 13.97
C GLY A 183 -20.42 -17.96 13.13
N TYR A 184 -21.10 -17.54 12.06
CA TYR A 184 -20.61 -16.45 11.21
C TYR A 184 -20.57 -15.12 11.95
N ILE A 185 -21.61 -14.79 12.73
CA ILE A 185 -21.65 -13.60 13.58
C ILE A 185 -20.63 -13.69 14.73
N PHE A 186 -20.47 -14.86 15.34
CA PHE A 186 -19.45 -15.07 16.37
C PHE A 186 -18.04 -14.71 15.87
N ILE A 187 -17.73 -15.04 14.62
CA ILE A 187 -16.44 -14.70 14.01
C ILE A 187 -16.25 -13.18 13.86
N TYR A 188 -17.31 -12.44 13.49
CA TYR A 188 -17.26 -10.98 13.48
C TYR A 188 -17.08 -10.39 14.88
N ILE A 189 -17.71 -10.98 15.91
CA ILE A 189 -17.54 -10.55 17.31
C ILE A 189 -16.09 -10.70 17.75
N ILE A 190 -15.45 -11.86 17.51
CA ILE A 190 -14.03 -12.06 17.87
C ILE A 190 -13.08 -11.22 17.01
N ALA A 191 -13.49 -10.85 15.79
CA ALA A 191 -12.70 -10.00 14.90
C ALA A 191 -12.67 -8.55 15.38
N ASN A 192 -13.85 -7.97 15.61
CA ASN A 192 -14.02 -6.61 16.13
C ASN A 192 -15.36 -6.46 16.88
N PRO A 193 -15.35 -6.54 18.23
CA PRO A 193 -16.57 -6.45 19.04
C PRO A 193 -17.34 -5.12 18.91
N LYS A 194 -16.66 -4.03 18.55
CA LYS A 194 -17.30 -2.71 18.44
C LYS A 194 -18.16 -2.61 17.19
N ILE A 195 -17.66 -3.12 16.06
CA ILE A 195 -18.35 -3.07 14.78
C ILE A 195 -19.35 -4.22 14.62
N SER A 196 -19.15 -5.34 15.32
CA SER A 196 -20.05 -6.50 15.24
C SER A 196 -21.50 -6.18 15.61
N LEU A 197 -21.76 -5.20 16.48
CA LEU A 197 -23.12 -4.73 16.77
C LEU A 197 -23.85 -4.23 15.51
N LEU A 198 -23.15 -3.53 14.61
CA LEU A 198 -23.71 -3.07 13.35
C LEU A 198 -23.99 -4.23 12.39
N VAL A 199 -23.11 -5.23 12.37
CA VAL A 199 -23.30 -6.47 11.61
C VAL A 199 -24.54 -7.23 12.10
N ILE A 200 -24.69 -7.36 13.42
CA ILE A 200 -25.86 -8.01 14.04
C ILE A 200 -27.14 -7.24 13.68
N ALA A 201 -27.14 -5.91 13.85
CA ALA A 201 -28.29 -5.07 13.52
C ALA A 201 -28.71 -5.18 12.04
N ALA A 202 -27.74 -5.27 11.13
CA ALA A 202 -28.00 -5.39 9.69
C ALA A 202 -28.52 -6.79 9.29
N THR A 203 -28.11 -7.84 9.99
CA THR A 203 -28.37 -9.23 9.57
C THR A 203 -29.49 -9.93 10.35
N ALA A 204 -29.80 -9.51 11.58
CA ALA A 204 -30.84 -10.12 12.41
C ALA A 204 -32.24 -10.10 11.76
N PRO A 205 -32.67 -9.03 11.05
CA PRO A 205 -33.94 -9.06 10.32
C PRO A 205 -33.99 -10.12 9.22
N ILE A 206 -32.86 -10.42 8.58
CA ILE A 206 -32.75 -11.45 7.54
C ILE A 206 -32.88 -12.84 8.14
N LEU A 207 -32.26 -13.08 9.32
CA LEU A 207 -32.45 -14.33 10.05
C LEU A 207 -33.92 -14.53 10.45
N TYR A 208 -34.56 -13.49 10.98
CA TYR A 208 -35.98 -13.54 11.32
C TYR A 208 -36.82 -13.89 10.08
N LEU A 209 -36.57 -13.23 8.95
CA LEU A 209 -37.25 -13.53 7.70
C LEU A 209 -37.05 -15.00 7.31
N SER A 210 -35.80 -15.46 7.27
CA SER A 210 -35.41 -16.85 6.95
C SER A 210 -36.15 -17.88 7.82
N LEU A 211 -36.28 -17.63 9.12
CA LEU A 211 -37.04 -18.48 10.05
C LEU A 211 -38.54 -18.48 9.76
N THR A 212 -39.12 -17.32 9.48
CA THR A 212 -40.58 -17.20 9.25
C THR A 212 -41.03 -17.75 7.91
N THR A 213 -40.21 -17.60 6.86
CA THR A 213 -40.53 -18.07 5.51
C THR A 213 -39.99 -19.46 5.22
N GLN A 214 -39.18 -20.04 6.13
CA GLN A 214 -38.44 -21.29 5.91
C GLN A 214 -37.60 -21.26 4.64
N THR A 215 -37.05 -20.10 4.29
CA THR A 215 -36.18 -19.93 3.12
C THR A 215 -34.74 -19.72 3.57
N ASN A 216 -33.79 -20.31 2.86
CA ASN A 216 -32.37 -20.10 3.14
C ASN A 216 -31.92 -18.73 2.59
N LEU A 217 -31.67 -17.77 3.49
CA LEU A 217 -31.19 -16.43 3.15
C LEU A 217 -29.73 -16.21 3.55
N SER A 218 -28.94 -17.28 3.69
CA SER A 218 -27.54 -17.20 4.15
C SER A 218 -26.67 -16.31 3.25
N TYR A 219 -26.89 -16.31 1.93
CA TYR A 219 -26.20 -15.41 1.01
C TYR A 219 -26.54 -13.94 1.24
N PHE A 220 -27.78 -13.65 1.63
CA PHE A 220 -28.18 -12.29 1.96
C PHE A 220 -27.49 -11.85 3.25
N VAL A 221 -27.40 -12.74 4.25
CA VAL A 221 -26.64 -12.52 5.49
C VAL A 221 -25.17 -12.22 5.19
N ILE A 222 -24.52 -13.01 4.32
CA ILE A 222 -23.10 -12.80 3.97
C ILE A 222 -22.88 -11.42 3.32
N ASN A 223 -23.67 -11.09 2.30
CA ASN A 223 -23.57 -9.79 1.62
C ASN A 223 -23.79 -8.63 2.59
N MET A 224 -24.83 -8.75 3.43
CA MET A 224 -25.18 -7.73 4.40
C MET A 224 -24.13 -7.56 5.49
N ALA A 225 -23.54 -8.65 5.97
CA ALA A 225 -22.46 -8.62 6.95
C ALA A 225 -21.20 -7.93 6.40
N ILE A 226 -20.80 -8.25 5.17
CA ILE A 226 -19.66 -7.61 4.50
C ILE A 226 -19.94 -6.11 4.31
N ALA A 227 -21.13 -5.74 3.81
CA ALA A 227 -21.52 -4.34 3.62
C ALA A 227 -21.54 -3.54 4.93
N ALA A 228 -21.97 -4.17 6.03
CA ALA A 228 -21.96 -3.57 7.37
C ALA A 228 -20.54 -3.44 7.94
N TYR A 229 -19.71 -4.46 7.79
CA TYR A 229 -18.41 -4.54 8.46
C TYR A 229 -17.31 -3.77 7.73
N ALA A 230 -17.12 -4.03 6.43
CA ALA A 230 -15.91 -3.63 5.72
C ALA A 230 -15.62 -2.11 5.76
N PRO A 231 -16.60 -1.20 5.55
CA PRO A 231 -16.33 0.23 5.54
C PRO A 231 -15.80 0.78 6.87
N SER A 232 -16.39 0.36 8.00
CA SER A 232 -16.07 0.87 9.33
C SER A 232 -15.03 0.06 10.09
N ALA A 233 -14.82 -1.22 9.77
CA ALA A 233 -13.83 -2.05 10.46
C ALA A 233 -12.48 -2.08 9.76
N TYR A 234 -12.45 -1.89 8.43
CA TYR A 234 -11.23 -2.06 7.65
C TYR A 234 -10.81 -0.76 6.95
N PHE A 235 -11.71 -0.16 6.16
CA PHE A 235 -11.32 0.97 5.31
C PHE A 235 -11.26 2.32 6.04
N ILE A 236 -12.14 2.56 7.03
CA ILE A 236 -12.26 3.86 7.73
C ILE A 236 -12.52 3.62 9.23
N GLU A 237 -11.69 2.77 9.83
CA GLU A 237 -11.87 2.38 11.23
C GLU A 237 -11.55 3.52 12.21
N ASN A 238 -12.36 3.60 13.28
CA ASN A 238 -12.32 4.62 14.35
C ASN A 238 -12.66 6.04 13.88
N HIS A 239 -13.42 6.17 12.80
CA HIS A 239 -13.84 7.46 12.29
C HIS A 239 -15.35 7.49 11.96
N SER A 240 -16.00 8.63 12.21
CA SER A 240 -17.46 8.79 12.05
C SER A 240 -17.94 8.53 10.61
N LYS A 241 -17.12 8.89 9.61
CA LYS A 241 -17.38 8.58 8.19
C LYS A 241 -17.42 7.07 7.91
N GLY A 242 -16.69 6.25 8.65
CA GLY A 242 -16.70 4.79 8.48
C GLY A 242 -18.06 4.19 8.84
N ILE A 243 -18.61 4.57 9.98
CA ILE A 243 -19.96 4.14 10.41
C ILE A 243 -21.02 4.62 9.41
N LYS A 244 -20.93 5.88 8.95
CA LYS A 244 -21.83 6.41 7.91
C LYS A 244 -21.74 5.61 6.62
N ALA A 245 -20.53 5.23 6.20
CA ALA A 245 -20.31 4.40 5.02
C ALA A 245 -20.88 3.00 5.18
N SER A 246 -20.71 2.37 6.34
CA SER A 246 -21.36 1.08 6.62
C SER A 246 -22.89 1.16 6.57
N ILE A 247 -23.50 2.18 7.19
CA ILE A 247 -24.97 2.36 7.14
C ILE A 247 -25.45 2.55 5.71
N LEU A 248 -24.74 3.36 4.91
CA LEU A 248 -25.10 3.61 3.53
C LEU A 248 -24.91 2.36 2.66
N SER A 249 -23.85 1.58 2.88
CA SER A 249 -23.64 0.28 2.23
C SER A 249 -24.76 -0.69 2.56
N ILE A 250 -25.20 -0.78 3.82
CA ILE A 250 -26.35 -1.62 4.23
C ILE A 250 -27.59 -1.25 3.42
N LEU A 251 -27.91 0.05 3.35
CA LEU A 251 -29.09 0.55 2.63
C LEU A 251 -29.06 0.23 1.13
N PHE A 252 -27.89 0.34 0.48
CA PHE A 252 -27.75 -0.02 -0.93
C PHE A 252 -27.67 -1.53 -1.18
N CYS A 253 -27.15 -2.30 -0.22
CA CYS A 253 -26.98 -3.73 -0.38
C CYS A 253 -28.33 -4.46 -0.51
N VAL A 254 -29.39 -3.97 0.14
CA VAL A 254 -30.74 -4.55 0.06
C VAL A 254 -31.28 -4.57 -1.38
N PRO A 255 -31.48 -3.42 -2.07
CA PRO A 255 -32.01 -3.43 -3.44
C PRO A 255 -31.04 -4.09 -4.44
N LEU A 256 -29.72 -3.98 -4.24
CA LEU A 256 -28.74 -4.66 -5.09
C LEU A 256 -28.80 -6.18 -4.96
N PHE A 257 -29.09 -6.69 -3.76
CA PHE A 257 -29.27 -8.13 -3.54
C PHE A 257 -30.49 -8.65 -4.30
N TYR A 258 -31.65 -8.00 -4.17
CA TYR A 258 -32.85 -8.39 -4.92
C TYR A 258 -32.70 -8.24 -6.43
N ALA A 259 -31.98 -7.22 -6.90
CA ALA A 259 -31.63 -7.10 -8.32
C ALA A 259 -30.75 -8.28 -8.80
N GLY A 260 -29.84 -8.74 -7.94
CA GLY A 260 -29.02 -9.93 -8.18
C GLY A 260 -29.83 -11.22 -8.24
N GLU A 261 -30.79 -11.41 -7.34
CA GLU A 261 -31.73 -12.53 -7.38
C GLU A 261 -32.59 -12.51 -8.66
N TYR A 262 -33.08 -11.33 -9.04
CA TYR A 262 -33.79 -11.17 -10.31
C TYR A 262 -32.90 -11.51 -11.51
N MET A 263 -31.64 -11.06 -11.53
CA MET A 263 -30.67 -11.42 -12.58
C MET A 263 -30.45 -12.94 -12.65
N LEU A 264 -30.35 -13.62 -11.51
CA LEU A 264 -30.26 -15.08 -11.45
C LEU A 264 -31.48 -15.74 -12.09
N THR A 265 -32.69 -15.26 -11.82
CA THR A 265 -33.91 -15.83 -12.44
C THR A 265 -33.97 -15.65 -13.96
N VAL A 266 -33.42 -14.54 -14.48
CA VAL A 266 -33.46 -14.22 -15.92
C VAL A 266 -32.32 -14.88 -16.69
N THR A 267 -31.11 -14.89 -16.11
CA THR A 267 -29.87 -15.27 -16.82
C THR A 267 -29.30 -16.61 -16.37
N GLY A 268 -29.72 -17.12 -15.20
CA GLY A 268 -29.06 -18.23 -14.52
C GLY A 268 -27.75 -17.85 -13.83
N ILE A 269 -27.28 -16.61 -13.96
CA ILE A 269 -26.00 -16.17 -13.37
C ILE A 269 -26.24 -15.63 -11.96
N PRO A 270 -25.61 -16.22 -10.93
CA PRO A 270 -25.76 -15.76 -9.55
C PRO A 270 -24.94 -14.49 -9.31
N ALA A 271 -25.51 -13.56 -8.55
CA ALA A 271 -24.84 -12.31 -8.20
C ALA A 271 -23.73 -12.45 -7.15
N LEU A 272 -23.68 -13.58 -6.42
CA LEU A 272 -22.64 -13.87 -5.43
C LEU A 272 -22.47 -12.74 -4.40
N LEU A 273 -21.26 -12.20 -4.29
CA LEU A 273 -20.89 -11.09 -3.42
C LEU A 273 -20.92 -9.72 -4.13
N LEU A 274 -21.40 -9.67 -5.38
CA LEU A 274 -21.50 -8.43 -6.14
C LEU A 274 -22.36 -7.37 -5.44
N PRO A 275 -23.50 -7.70 -4.79
CA PRO A 275 -24.28 -6.72 -4.03
C PRO A 275 -23.47 -6.02 -2.92
N ALA A 276 -22.67 -6.77 -2.17
CA ALA A 276 -21.79 -6.20 -1.15
C ALA A 276 -20.70 -5.31 -1.76
N VAL A 277 -20.07 -5.74 -2.86
CA VAL A 277 -19.03 -4.95 -3.55
C VAL A 277 -19.59 -3.62 -4.05
N LEU A 278 -20.70 -3.65 -4.79
CA LEU A 278 -21.31 -2.46 -5.40
C LEU A 278 -21.87 -1.51 -4.34
N SER A 279 -22.48 -2.02 -3.27
CA SER A 279 -23.01 -1.19 -2.19
C SER A 279 -21.91 -0.44 -1.44
N ILE A 280 -20.78 -1.10 -1.16
CA ILE A 280 -19.59 -0.46 -0.55
C ILE A 280 -19.03 0.63 -1.46
N TRP A 281 -18.91 0.36 -2.76
CA TRP A 281 -18.43 1.35 -3.73
C TRP A 281 -19.36 2.56 -3.79
N LEU A 282 -20.67 2.35 -3.85
CA LEU A 282 -21.64 3.44 -3.91
C LEU A 282 -21.61 4.29 -2.63
N ALA A 283 -21.49 3.65 -1.46
CA ALA A 283 -21.36 4.35 -0.20
C ALA A 283 -20.09 5.21 -0.12
N PHE A 284 -18.96 4.65 -0.55
CA PHE A 284 -17.69 5.37 -0.61
C PHE A 284 -17.71 6.53 -1.60
N PHE A 285 -18.27 6.30 -2.79
CA PHE A 285 -18.42 7.34 -3.80
C PHE A 285 -19.22 8.53 -3.25
N LEU A 286 -20.31 8.29 -2.54
CA LEU A 286 -21.17 9.36 -2.02
C LEU A 286 -20.58 10.09 -0.80
N LEU A 287 -19.86 9.39 0.09
CA LEU A 287 -19.36 9.98 1.34
C LEU A 287 -17.94 10.56 1.25
N ILE A 288 -17.12 10.03 0.35
CA ILE A 288 -15.69 10.33 0.28
C ILE A 288 -15.34 10.91 -1.09
N GLY A 289 -16.21 10.75 -2.09
CA GLY A 289 -16.02 11.30 -3.43
C GLY A 289 -14.73 10.78 -4.07
N LYS A 290 -14.01 11.68 -4.77
CA LYS A 290 -12.73 11.37 -5.43
C LYS A 290 -11.56 11.15 -4.46
N SER A 291 -11.75 11.26 -3.15
CA SER A 291 -10.67 11.06 -2.16
C SER A 291 -10.55 9.60 -1.68
N PHE A 292 -11.28 8.67 -2.29
CA PHE A 292 -11.34 7.27 -1.86
C PHE A 292 -10.03 6.46 -2.07
N HIS A 293 -9.07 7.00 -2.84
CA HIS A 293 -7.78 6.35 -3.17
C HIS A 293 -6.78 6.22 -2.01
N LEU A 294 -7.17 6.59 -0.80
CA LEU A 294 -6.27 6.83 0.32
C LEU A 294 -6.42 5.69 1.33
N PRO A 295 -5.66 4.58 1.18
CA PRO A 295 -5.75 3.45 2.11
C PRO A 295 -5.35 3.95 3.50
N ILE A 296 -6.33 3.99 4.41
CA ILE A 296 -6.08 4.22 5.82
C ILE A 296 -5.56 2.89 6.38
N THR A 297 -4.26 2.83 6.65
CA THR A 297 -3.60 1.69 7.27
C THR A 297 -3.37 1.97 8.75
N THR A 298 -3.04 0.94 9.53
CA THR A 298 -2.65 1.11 10.95
C THR A 298 -1.48 2.07 11.09
N GLU A 299 -0.52 2.03 10.15
CA GLU A 299 0.65 2.90 10.14
C GLU A 299 0.28 4.34 9.80
N THR A 300 -0.59 4.61 8.82
CA THR A 300 -1.03 6.00 8.55
C THR A 300 -1.82 6.60 9.72
N LYS A 301 -2.60 5.78 10.44
CA LYS A 301 -3.24 6.19 11.70
C LYS A 301 -2.22 6.46 12.80
N SER A 302 -1.22 5.60 12.96
CA SER A 302 -0.16 5.79 13.95
C SER A 302 0.57 7.11 13.71
N ILE A 303 0.96 7.37 12.46
CA ILE A 303 1.63 8.62 12.07
C ILE A 303 0.72 9.83 12.34
N ALA A 304 -0.54 9.79 11.92
CA ALA A 304 -1.48 10.87 12.22
C ALA A 304 -1.65 11.11 13.73
N THR A 305 -1.68 10.03 14.53
CA THR A 305 -1.77 10.13 15.99
C THR A 305 -0.50 10.74 16.59
N ILE A 306 0.69 10.35 16.11
CA ILE A 306 1.97 10.94 16.55
C ILE A 306 2.00 12.44 16.22
N LEU A 307 1.63 12.83 15.01
CA LEU A 307 1.60 14.23 14.61
C LEU A 307 0.56 15.05 15.38
N GLN A 308 -0.62 14.48 15.64
CA GLN A 308 -1.65 15.11 16.47
C GLN A 308 -1.14 15.31 17.90
N ASN A 309 -0.56 14.28 18.51
CA ASN A 309 0.02 14.36 19.85
C ASN A 309 1.15 15.37 19.92
N ALA A 310 2.03 15.41 18.90
CA ALA A 310 3.10 16.38 18.83
C ALA A 310 2.55 17.80 18.84
N LYS A 311 1.54 18.08 18.00
CA LYS A 311 0.89 19.38 17.95
C LYS A 311 0.19 19.75 19.26
N ASP A 312 -0.57 18.84 19.86
CA ASP A 312 -1.32 19.09 21.09
C ASP A 312 -0.41 19.38 22.29
N ASN A 313 0.81 18.83 22.28
CA ASN A 313 1.82 19.02 23.33
C ASN A 313 2.89 20.07 22.96
N ASN A 314 2.72 20.81 21.86
CA ASN A 314 3.70 21.78 21.35
C ASN A 314 5.11 21.20 21.14
N LEU A 315 5.19 19.95 20.70
CA LEU A 315 6.44 19.28 20.33
C LEU A 315 6.88 19.69 18.92
N ASN A 316 8.19 19.71 18.70
CA ASN A 316 8.79 20.09 17.44
C ASN A 316 8.89 18.91 16.48
N VAL A 317 8.30 19.06 15.29
CA VAL A 317 8.37 18.07 14.20
C VAL A 317 9.29 18.58 13.09
N ALA A 318 10.35 17.83 12.82
CA ALA A 318 11.23 18.04 11.67
C ALA A 318 10.91 17.04 10.55
N CYS A 319 10.83 17.51 9.31
CA CYS A 319 10.63 16.65 8.14
C CYS A 319 11.88 16.67 7.25
N LEU A 320 12.47 15.50 7.00
CA LEU A 320 13.60 15.28 6.10
C LEU A 320 13.14 14.58 4.83
N SER A 321 13.20 15.25 3.68
CA SER A 321 12.80 14.67 2.39
C SER A 321 13.97 14.29 1.47
N GLY A 322 13.72 13.37 0.54
CA GLY A 322 14.63 13.05 -0.56
C GLY A 322 13.93 12.85 -1.90
N ALA A 323 14.66 12.32 -2.88
CA ALA A 323 14.24 12.31 -4.29
C ALA A 323 12.92 11.57 -4.55
N GLY A 324 12.55 10.61 -3.71
CA GLY A 324 11.31 9.83 -3.80
C GLY A 324 10.06 10.71 -3.85
N ILE A 325 10.05 11.86 -3.15
CA ILE A 325 8.91 12.79 -3.17
C ILE A 325 8.70 13.45 -4.54
N SER A 326 9.75 13.55 -5.37
CA SER A 326 9.73 14.26 -6.66
C SER A 326 9.56 13.32 -7.86
N THR A 327 9.54 12.00 -7.65
CA THR A 327 9.39 11.01 -8.73
C THR A 327 8.07 11.15 -9.49
N ALA A 328 6.95 11.35 -8.78
CA ALA A 328 5.65 11.60 -9.40
C ALA A 328 5.53 12.98 -10.07
N SER A 329 6.49 13.88 -9.84
CA SER A 329 6.62 15.15 -10.56
C SER A 329 7.40 15.02 -11.86
N GLY A 330 7.81 13.80 -12.24
CA GLY A 330 8.59 13.53 -13.45
C GLY A 330 10.08 13.75 -13.29
N ILE A 331 10.56 14.00 -12.06
CA ILE A 331 11.99 14.12 -11.76
C ILE A 331 12.53 12.71 -11.44
N PRO A 332 13.43 12.16 -12.27
CA PRO A 332 14.02 10.85 -12.01
C PRO A 332 14.84 10.86 -10.71
N ASP A 333 14.75 9.78 -9.93
CA ASP A 333 15.64 9.58 -8.78
C ASP A 333 17.07 9.21 -9.23
N TYR A 334 18.01 9.19 -8.28
CA TYR A 334 19.41 8.84 -8.54
C TYR A 334 19.61 7.38 -8.98
N THR A 335 18.67 6.47 -8.68
CA THR A 335 18.80 5.04 -9.00
C THR A 335 18.36 4.71 -10.42
N SER A 336 17.56 5.58 -11.04
CA SER A 336 17.13 5.44 -12.43
C SER A 336 18.25 5.67 -13.45
N SER A 337 19.33 6.38 -13.05
CA SER A 337 20.47 6.75 -13.90
C SER A 337 20.11 7.40 -15.24
N VAL A 338 18.91 7.99 -15.38
CA VAL A 338 18.42 8.52 -16.67
C VAL A 338 19.09 9.83 -17.04
N TRP A 339 19.43 10.66 -16.06
CA TRP A 339 20.06 11.96 -16.24
C TRP A 339 21.59 11.94 -16.07
N ILE A 340 22.14 10.79 -15.66
CA ILE A 340 23.57 10.52 -15.56
C ILE A 340 24.00 9.80 -16.85
N GLU A 341 25.18 10.10 -17.36
CA GLU A 341 25.74 9.40 -18.52
C GLU A 341 26.07 7.93 -18.17
N LYS A 342 25.40 6.97 -18.85
CA LYS A 342 25.42 5.53 -18.50
C LYS A 342 26.81 4.89 -18.54
N ASP A 343 27.68 5.38 -19.42
CA ASP A 343 29.03 4.84 -19.63
C ASP A 343 30.12 5.68 -18.96
N VAL A 344 29.73 6.68 -18.15
CA VAL A 344 30.68 7.53 -17.44
C VAL A 344 30.83 7.06 -16.00
N PRO A 345 32.07 6.71 -15.57
CA PRO A 345 32.31 6.28 -14.20
C PRO A 345 31.85 7.31 -13.15
N ALA A 346 31.30 6.84 -12.03
CA ALA A 346 30.73 7.70 -10.98
C ALA A 346 31.74 8.72 -10.41
N TYR A 347 33.04 8.44 -10.44
CA TYR A 347 34.07 9.38 -9.95
C TYR A 347 34.15 10.68 -10.76
N TYR A 348 33.66 10.73 -12.00
CA TYR A 348 33.57 11.97 -12.78
C TYR A 348 32.60 13.00 -12.16
N TYR A 349 31.71 12.57 -11.26
CA TYR A 349 30.78 13.43 -10.53
C TYR A 349 31.31 13.83 -9.13
N ASN A 350 32.54 13.43 -8.79
CA ASN A 350 33.20 13.81 -7.55
C ASN A 350 33.77 15.23 -7.65
N PHE A 351 33.71 15.97 -6.55
CA PHE A 351 34.21 17.34 -6.46
C PHE A 351 35.71 17.45 -6.77
N GLU A 352 36.53 16.51 -6.29
CA GLU A 352 37.97 16.48 -6.57
C GLU A 352 38.26 16.36 -8.07
N TYR A 353 37.50 15.52 -8.78
CA TYR A 353 37.62 15.39 -10.24
C TYR A 353 37.12 16.65 -10.94
N PHE A 354 36.05 17.27 -10.45
CA PHE A 354 35.57 18.55 -10.97
C PHE A 354 36.67 19.63 -10.92
N LEU A 355 37.46 19.69 -9.83
CA LEU A 355 38.56 20.65 -9.68
C LEU A 355 39.69 20.36 -10.68
N ASN A 356 40.05 19.08 -10.86
CA ASN A 356 41.28 18.71 -11.55
C ASN A 356 41.10 18.33 -13.03
N SER A 357 39.88 18.11 -13.52
CA SER A 357 39.62 17.61 -14.87
C SER A 357 38.56 18.43 -15.61
N ARG A 358 38.96 19.01 -16.75
CA ARG A 358 38.03 19.68 -17.68
C ARG A 358 36.96 18.72 -18.20
N THR A 359 37.34 17.48 -18.49
CA THR A 359 36.38 16.45 -18.93
C THR A 359 35.35 16.16 -17.84
N ALA A 360 35.76 16.12 -16.56
CA ALA A 360 34.81 15.97 -15.45
C ALA A 360 33.87 17.17 -15.33
N ARG A 361 34.36 18.39 -15.52
CA ARG A 361 33.49 19.58 -15.56
C ARG A 361 32.48 19.49 -16.70
N GLN A 362 32.90 19.12 -17.91
CA GLN A 362 32.01 18.94 -19.05
C GLN A 362 30.91 17.91 -18.80
N VAL A 363 31.27 16.73 -18.27
CA VAL A 363 30.32 15.66 -17.91
C VAL A 363 29.34 16.16 -16.84
N TYR A 364 29.86 16.79 -15.79
CA TYR A 364 29.08 17.27 -14.66
C TYR A 364 28.03 18.30 -15.10
N PHE A 365 28.45 19.31 -15.86
CA PHE A 365 27.53 20.32 -16.41
C PHE A 365 26.51 19.71 -17.36
N THR A 366 26.92 18.79 -18.25
CA THR A 366 26.00 18.14 -19.19
C THR A 366 24.90 17.36 -18.47
N SER A 367 25.24 16.64 -17.40
CA SER A 367 24.27 15.89 -16.60
C SER A 367 23.35 16.82 -15.80
N CYS A 368 23.89 17.93 -15.26
CA CYS A 368 23.07 18.93 -14.58
C CYS A 368 22.12 19.65 -15.55
N ALA A 369 22.57 20.01 -16.75
CA ALA A 369 21.72 20.60 -17.79
C ALA A 369 20.60 19.64 -18.22
N LYS A 370 20.91 18.34 -18.35
CA LYS A 370 19.89 17.29 -18.59
C LYS A 370 18.89 17.19 -17.44
N PHE A 371 19.35 17.30 -16.20
CA PHE A 371 18.48 17.34 -15.02
C PHE A 371 17.54 18.57 -15.04
N ILE A 372 18.04 19.76 -15.43
CA ILE A 372 17.23 20.97 -15.60
C ILE A 372 16.09 20.74 -16.61
N GLY A 373 16.34 20.03 -17.71
CA GLY A 373 15.29 19.69 -18.67
C GLY A 373 14.11 18.88 -18.09
N PHE A 374 14.32 18.14 -16.99
CA PHE A 374 13.23 17.52 -16.21
C PHE A 374 12.59 18.53 -15.26
N LEU A 375 13.41 19.35 -14.60
CA LEU A 375 12.98 20.39 -13.66
C LEU A 375 12.02 21.39 -14.30
N ASP A 376 12.31 21.87 -15.51
CA ASP A 376 11.50 22.88 -16.22
C ASP A 376 10.06 22.41 -16.49
N LYS A 377 9.86 21.09 -16.56
CA LYS A 377 8.56 20.46 -16.79
C LYS A 377 7.88 20.04 -15.49
N ALA A 378 8.64 19.96 -14.39
CA ALA A 378 8.16 19.47 -13.12
C ALA A 378 7.26 20.51 -12.44
N LYS A 379 6.23 20.01 -11.76
CA LYS A 379 5.39 20.81 -10.87
C LYS A 379 5.26 20.09 -9.52
N PRO A 380 5.02 20.81 -8.42
CA PRO A 380 4.72 20.18 -7.15
C PRO A 380 3.56 19.19 -7.30
N ASN A 381 3.79 17.94 -6.91
CA ASN A 381 2.75 16.93 -6.86
C ASN A 381 1.98 16.98 -5.53
N ILE A 382 1.00 16.09 -5.36
CA ILE A 382 0.14 16.07 -4.17
C ILE A 382 0.90 15.80 -2.86
N ALA A 383 2.05 15.11 -2.89
CA ALA A 383 2.89 14.89 -1.72
C ALA A 383 3.50 16.22 -1.23
N HIS A 384 4.06 17.03 -2.14
CA HIS A 384 4.58 18.35 -1.80
C HIS A 384 3.50 19.28 -1.25
N ILE A 385 2.34 19.32 -1.92
CA ILE A 385 1.19 20.13 -1.49
C ILE A 385 0.71 19.70 -0.10
N THR A 386 0.75 18.40 0.19
CA THR A 386 0.35 17.89 1.50
C THR A 386 1.37 18.22 2.59
N LEU A 387 2.67 18.13 2.32
CA LEU A 387 3.70 18.58 3.27
C LEU A 387 3.57 20.08 3.56
N HIS A 388 3.31 20.89 2.54
CA HIS A 388 2.97 22.31 2.74
C HIS A 388 1.73 22.47 3.64
N THR A 389 0.67 21.70 3.39
CA THR A 389 -0.56 21.77 4.20
C THR A 389 -0.30 21.38 5.65
N LEU A 390 0.49 20.33 5.90
CA LEU A 390 0.88 19.92 7.24
C LEU A 390 1.71 21.02 7.95
N GLN A 391 2.67 21.63 7.24
CA GLN A 391 3.45 22.75 7.75
C GLN A 391 2.58 23.98 8.06
N ALA A 392 1.71 24.38 7.13
CA ALA A 392 0.82 25.53 7.28
C ALA A 392 -0.18 25.36 8.44
N ASN A 393 -0.52 24.11 8.79
CA ASN A 393 -1.38 23.78 9.92
C ASN A 393 -0.59 23.46 11.20
N GLY A 394 0.72 23.70 11.24
CA GLY A 394 1.54 23.54 12.45
C GLY A 394 1.85 22.09 12.86
N TYR A 395 1.65 21.11 11.97
CA TYR A 395 2.05 19.72 12.21
C TYR A 395 3.51 19.44 11.83
N ILE A 396 4.13 20.32 11.07
CA ILE A 396 5.56 20.29 10.73
C ILE A 396 6.14 21.67 11.01
N ASN A 397 7.19 21.74 11.81
CA ASN A 397 7.81 23.01 12.23
C ASN A 397 8.96 23.40 11.29
N LYS A 398 9.76 22.42 10.87
CA LYS A 398 10.94 22.65 10.02
C LYS A 398 11.07 21.60 8.92
N MET A 399 11.52 22.06 7.76
CA MET A 399 11.70 21.24 6.56
C MET A 399 13.18 21.17 6.21
N ILE A 400 13.69 19.97 6.00
CA ILE A 400 15.03 19.69 5.51
C ILE A 400 14.86 18.86 4.24
N THR A 401 15.57 19.21 3.17
CA THR A 401 15.52 18.43 1.92
C THR A 401 16.90 18.15 1.38
N GLN A 402 17.07 16.93 0.86
CA GLN A 402 18.21 16.56 0.01
C GLN A 402 18.02 17.05 -1.42
N ASN A 403 16.79 17.35 -1.83
CA ASN A 403 16.49 17.67 -3.21
C ASN A 403 16.95 19.09 -3.55
N VAL A 404 17.36 19.26 -4.80
CA VAL A 404 17.84 20.52 -5.37
C VAL A 404 16.82 21.16 -6.32
N ASP A 405 15.59 20.64 -6.31
CA ASP A 405 14.53 20.90 -7.30
C ASP A 405 13.65 22.12 -6.98
N GLY A 406 13.65 22.60 -5.75
CA GLY A 406 12.82 23.73 -5.31
C GLY A 406 11.31 23.46 -5.25
N LEU A 407 10.86 22.21 -5.42
CA LEU A 407 9.42 21.89 -5.51
C LEU A 407 8.68 22.04 -4.18
N LEU A 408 9.37 21.90 -3.04
CA LEU A 408 8.77 22.17 -1.73
C LEU A 408 8.41 23.65 -1.57
N GLN A 409 9.30 24.55 -1.96
CA GLN A 409 9.07 25.99 -1.92
C GLN A 409 8.00 26.38 -2.94
N ALA A 410 8.02 25.80 -4.14
CA ALA A 410 6.97 26.00 -5.14
C ALA A 410 5.59 25.50 -4.67
N ALA A 411 5.54 24.50 -3.77
CA ALA A 411 4.31 24.07 -3.11
C ALA A 411 3.84 25.02 -1.98
N GLY A 412 4.67 25.98 -1.58
CA GLY A 412 4.39 26.94 -0.50
C GLY A 412 5.10 26.65 0.83
N CYS A 413 5.96 25.63 0.90
CA CYS A 413 6.73 25.38 2.13
C CYS A 413 7.68 26.54 2.43
N LYS A 414 7.76 26.92 3.71
CA LYS A 414 8.64 27.99 4.21
C LYS A 414 9.82 27.42 4.98
N ASP A 415 10.88 28.21 5.09
CA ASP A 415 12.09 27.88 5.87
C ASP A 415 12.69 26.48 5.55
N VAL A 416 12.73 26.12 4.27
CA VAL A 416 13.28 24.84 3.82
C VAL A 416 14.82 24.89 3.83
N ILE A 417 15.44 24.00 4.59
CA ILE A 417 16.90 23.80 4.61
C ILE A 417 17.28 22.85 3.48
N GLU A 418 17.92 23.37 2.44
CA GLU A 418 18.39 22.59 1.29
C GLU A 418 19.82 22.10 1.51
N LEU A 419 19.96 20.85 1.95
CA LEU A 419 21.25 20.26 2.31
C LEU A 419 22.24 20.28 1.14
N HIS A 420 21.76 19.96 -0.06
CA HIS A 420 22.60 19.75 -1.24
C HIS A 420 22.56 20.93 -2.22
N GLY A 421 22.08 22.09 -1.78
CA GLY A 421 22.05 23.32 -2.59
C GLY A 421 20.85 23.41 -3.55
N LYS A 422 21.01 24.17 -4.63
CA LYS A 422 19.94 24.47 -5.59
C LYS A 422 20.41 24.32 -7.03
N MET A 423 19.56 23.76 -7.88
CA MET A 423 19.91 23.59 -9.30
C MET A 423 19.69 24.85 -10.13
N ASN A 424 18.92 25.83 -9.67
CA ASN A 424 18.46 26.97 -10.48
C ASN A 424 19.52 28.06 -10.79
N TYR A 425 20.71 27.99 -10.20
CA TYR A 425 21.80 28.93 -10.52
C TYR A 425 23.18 28.27 -10.41
N LEU A 426 24.18 28.95 -10.95
CA LEU A 426 25.59 28.61 -10.83
C LEU A 426 26.25 29.46 -9.75
N GLN A 427 27.30 28.93 -9.12
CA GLN A 427 28.04 29.60 -8.06
C GLN A 427 29.54 29.44 -8.24
N CYS A 428 30.29 30.52 -8.02
CA CYS A 428 31.75 30.45 -7.94
C CYS A 428 32.19 29.68 -6.71
N ILE A 429 33.10 28.72 -6.89
CA ILE A 429 33.60 27.88 -5.78
C ILE A 429 34.55 28.63 -4.82
N GLN A 430 35.01 29.84 -5.20
CA GLN A 430 35.94 30.65 -4.41
C GLN A 430 35.24 31.80 -3.69
N CYS A 431 34.61 32.72 -4.43
CA CYS A 431 33.99 33.91 -3.85
C CYS A 431 32.48 33.76 -3.57
N SER A 432 31.88 32.62 -3.92
CA SER A 432 30.44 32.35 -3.77
C SER A 432 29.49 33.23 -4.60
N GLU A 433 30.02 34.05 -5.52
CA GLU A 433 29.24 34.87 -6.46
C GLU A 433 28.31 33.99 -7.30
N LYS A 434 27.09 34.47 -7.53
CA LYS A 434 26.05 33.71 -8.22
C LYS A 434 25.92 34.19 -9.66
N SER A 435 25.69 33.26 -10.58
CA SER A 435 25.39 33.58 -11.97
C SER A 435 24.24 32.71 -12.48
N PRO A 436 23.44 33.18 -13.45
CA PRO A 436 22.47 32.34 -14.12
C PRO A 436 23.16 31.21 -14.90
N TRP A 437 22.37 30.22 -15.29
CA TRP A 437 22.79 29.27 -16.31
C TRP A 437 22.94 29.95 -17.66
N PRO A 438 23.95 29.60 -18.47
CA PRO A 438 24.06 30.10 -19.84
C PRO A 438 22.99 29.48 -20.74
N ASP A 439 22.52 30.23 -21.74
CA ASP A 439 21.51 29.77 -22.72
C ASP A 439 22.05 28.68 -23.66
N ASP A 440 23.37 28.69 -23.91
CA ASP A 440 24.08 27.71 -24.74
C ASP A 440 24.92 26.74 -23.88
N ASP A 441 25.28 25.59 -24.45
CA ASP A 441 26.15 24.56 -23.84
C ASP A 441 27.63 24.98 -23.75
N LEU A 442 27.92 26.22 -23.35
CA LEU A 442 29.26 26.84 -23.34
C LEU A 442 30.31 26.00 -22.59
N TRP A 443 29.88 25.21 -21.60
CA TRP A 443 30.75 24.32 -20.83
C TRP A 443 31.39 23.21 -21.69
N LYS A 444 30.83 22.89 -22.86
CA LYS A 444 31.42 21.93 -23.81
C LYS A 444 32.72 22.48 -24.42
N GLU A 445 32.80 23.79 -24.62
CA GLU A 445 33.90 24.43 -25.33
C GLU A 445 34.95 25.08 -24.41
N LYS A 446 34.56 25.47 -23.19
CA LYS A 446 35.46 26.12 -22.22
C LYS A 446 34.95 25.97 -20.79
N ASP A 447 35.84 26.17 -19.83
CA ASP A 447 35.45 26.27 -18.43
C ASP A 447 34.69 27.56 -18.16
N LEU A 448 33.70 27.51 -17.26
CA LEU A 448 32.99 28.69 -16.80
C LEU A 448 33.76 29.31 -15.63
N ILE A 449 34.09 30.60 -15.77
CA ILE A 449 34.97 31.34 -14.87
C ILE A 449 34.23 32.56 -14.30
N CYS A 450 34.45 32.82 -13.02
CA CYS A 450 33.89 33.94 -12.29
C CYS A 450 34.50 35.27 -12.76
N PRO A 451 33.70 36.27 -13.15
CA PRO A 451 34.22 37.58 -13.56
C PRO A 451 34.94 38.30 -12.41
N GLU A 452 34.49 38.11 -11.17
CA GLU A 452 35.00 38.82 -9.99
C GLU A 452 36.37 38.30 -9.50
N CYS A 453 36.54 36.98 -9.43
CA CYS A 453 37.74 36.38 -8.81
C CYS A 453 38.52 35.41 -9.72
N GLN A 454 38.08 35.22 -10.97
CA GLN A 454 38.65 34.27 -11.93
C GLN A 454 38.61 32.80 -11.48
N GLY A 455 37.81 32.48 -10.45
CA GLY A 455 37.58 31.12 -9.96
C GLY A 455 36.63 30.30 -10.83
N LEU A 456 36.69 28.97 -10.73
CA LEU A 456 35.74 28.09 -11.41
C LEU A 456 34.30 28.32 -10.93
N ILE A 457 33.37 28.29 -11.87
CA ILE A 457 31.93 28.29 -11.61
C ILE A 457 31.41 26.86 -11.71
N LYS A 458 30.50 26.49 -10.81
CA LYS A 458 29.80 25.20 -10.79
C LYS A 458 28.31 25.40 -10.56
N PRO A 459 27.42 24.50 -11.02
CA PRO A 459 26.06 24.42 -10.51
C PRO A 459 26.01 24.47 -8.99
N ALA A 460 25.11 25.26 -8.41
CA ALA A 460 25.05 25.51 -6.95
C ALA A 460 24.46 24.34 -6.14
N VAL A 461 24.64 23.11 -6.63
CA VAL A 461 24.34 21.85 -5.95
C VAL A 461 25.61 21.27 -5.35
N LYS A 462 25.54 20.29 -4.46
CA LYS A 462 26.74 19.64 -3.89
C LYS A 462 27.16 18.42 -4.70
N ALA A 463 28.41 18.40 -5.15
CA ALA A 463 29.01 17.23 -5.79
C ALA A 463 29.38 16.16 -4.75
N TYR A 464 29.59 14.91 -5.19
CA TYR A 464 30.02 13.86 -4.26
C TYR A 464 31.41 14.20 -3.70
N GLY A 465 31.59 14.05 -2.38
CA GLY A 465 32.81 14.45 -1.69
C GLY A 465 32.96 15.97 -1.46
N GLU A 466 32.03 16.79 -1.94
CA GLU A 466 32.02 18.23 -1.63
C GLU A 466 31.50 18.46 -0.20
N PRO A 467 32.18 19.26 0.63
CA PRO A 467 31.67 19.60 1.95
C PRO A 467 30.37 20.39 1.87
N LEU A 468 29.45 20.08 2.77
CA LEU A 468 28.23 20.88 2.97
C LEU A 468 28.61 22.24 3.56
N GLY A 469 27.83 23.27 3.25
CA GLY A 469 28.05 24.60 3.81
C GLY A 469 27.88 24.58 5.34
N HIS A 470 28.83 25.17 6.07
CA HIS A 470 28.85 25.13 7.54
C HIS A 470 27.55 25.61 8.18
N HIS A 471 27.00 26.74 7.70
CA HIS A 471 25.72 27.27 8.20
C HIS A 471 24.54 26.35 7.90
N THR A 472 24.46 25.78 6.69
CA THR A 472 23.39 24.84 6.31
C THR A 472 23.43 23.58 7.15
N TRP A 473 24.63 23.01 7.33
CA TRP A 473 24.83 21.81 8.13
C TRP A 473 24.51 22.07 9.61
N SER A 474 25.06 23.15 10.18
CA SER A 474 24.76 23.54 11.56
C SER A 474 23.26 23.79 11.78
N SER A 475 22.57 24.40 10.82
CA SER A 475 21.12 24.62 10.90
C SER A 475 20.33 23.31 10.85
N ALA A 476 20.75 22.37 10.00
CA ALA A 476 20.15 21.04 9.94
C ALA A 476 20.37 20.26 11.24
N CYS A 477 21.60 20.25 11.77
CA CYS A 477 21.90 19.61 13.05
C CYS A 477 21.11 20.23 14.20
N SER A 478 21.02 21.57 14.30
CA SER A 478 20.19 22.24 15.32
C SER A 478 18.73 21.86 15.18
N THR A 479 18.20 21.88 13.95
CA THR A 479 16.80 21.50 13.68
C THR A 479 16.49 20.08 14.13
N ILE A 480 17.41 19.14 13.90
CA ILE A 480 17.25 17.76 14.34
C ILE A 480 17.44 17.64 15.86
N ALA A 481 18.38 18.39 16.44
CA ALA A 481 18.63 18.37 17.87
C ALA A 481 17.42 18.88 18.68
N ASP A 482 16.71 19.86 18.14
CA ASP A 482 15.52 20.46 18.75
C ASP A 482 14.22 19.69 18.45
N ALA A 483 14.28 18.62 17.65
CA ALA A 483 13.10 17.87 17.22
C ALA A 483 12.73 16.72 18.17
N ASP A 484 11.46 16.67 18.54
CA ASP A 484 10.87 15.56 19.27
C ASP A 484 10.39 14.44 18.33
N VAL A 485 10.04 14.80 17.10
CA VAL A 485 9.65 13.87 16.03
C VAL A 485 10.42 14.19 14.74
N LEU A 486 11.05 13.17 14.16
CA LEU A 486 11.70 13.22 12.85
C LEU A 486 10.91 12.38 11.84
N MET A 487 10.34 13.05 10.83
CA MET A 487 9.67 12.41 9.70
C MET A 487 10.61 12.33 8.49
N ILE A 488 10.99 11.13 8.07
CA ILE A 488 11.86 10.86 6.92
C ILE A 488 11.00 10.43 5.74
N VAL A 489 11.02 11.20 4.66
CA VAL A 489 10.04 11.08 3.56
C VAL A 489 10.75 10.92 2.21
N GLY A 490 10.50 9.82 1.51
CA GLY A 490 10.93 9.65 0.12
C GLY A 490 12.45 9.58 -0.05
N THR A 491 13.16 8.94 0.89
CA THR A 491 14.60 8.73 0.77
C THR A 491 14.97 7.30 1.16
N ARG A 492 15.95 6.75 0.43
CA ARG A 492 16.53 5.43 0.70
C ARG A 492 17.64 5.47 1.74
N MET A 493 17.99 6.65 2.29
CA MET A 493 19.06 6.85 3.29
C MET A 493 20.41 6.26 2.88
N LEU A 494 20.81 6.50 1.63
CA LEU A 494 22.10 6.02 1.08
C LEU A 494 23.23 7.04 1.21
N VAL A 495 22.92 8.28 1.61
CA VAL A 495 23.88 9.39 1.65
C VAL A 495 24.31 9.66 3.10
N GLY A 496 25.62 9.74 3.33
CA GLY A 496 26.19 9.84 4.68
C GLY A 496 25.67 11.03 5.51
N SER A 497 25.40 12.18 4.89
CA SER A 497 24.88 13.36 5.61
C SER A 497 23.51 13.12 6.25
N VAL A 498 22.60 12.42 5.58
CA VAL A 498 21.29 12.11 6.17
C VAL A 498 21.35 10.97 7.18
N ILE A 499 22.29 10.03 7.02
CA ILE A 499 22.56 9.01 8.04
C ILE A 499 23.04 9.68 9.33
N GLN A 500 23.97 10.63 9.24
CA GLN A 500 24.45 11.40 10.40
C GLN A 500 23.33 12.20 11.10
N LEU A 501 22.40 12.78 10.33
CA LEU A 501 21.23 13.45 10.91
C LEU A 501 20.30 12.45 11.63
N LEU A 502 20.09 11.26 11.06
CA LEU A 502 19.33 10.20 11.74
C LEU A 502 20.03 9.73 13.03
N ASP A 503 21.35 9.56 13.01
CA ASP A 503 22.11 9.16 14.19
C ASP A 503 22.04 10.22 15.30
N LEU A 504 22.07 11.50 14.93
CA LEU A 504 21.85 12.61 15.86
C LEU A 504 20.45 12.58 16.49
N ALA A 505 19.41 12.36 15.67
CA ALA A 505 18.03 12.24 16.17
C ALA A 505 17.91 11.08 17.18
N ARG A 506 18.53 9.94 16.87
CA ARG A 506 18.55 8.76 17.73
C ARG A 506 19.28 9.01 19.04
N ALA A 507 20.42 9.70 19.00
CA ALA A 507 21.16 10.09 20.21
C ALA A 507 20.32 10.96 21.16
N ASN A 508 19.36 11.72 20.62
CA ASN A 508 18.46 12.59 21.37
C ASN A 508 17.11 11.93 21.74
N ASN A 509 16.93 10.63 21.48
CA ASN A 509 15.68 9.90 21.68
C ASN A 509 14.48 10.50 20.92
N THR A 510 14.72 11.14 19.77
CA THR A 510 13.68 11.64 18.88
C THR A 510 12.84 10.48 18.34
N THR A 511 11.52 10.64 18.30
CA THR A 511 10.62 9.65 17.66
C THR A 511 10.82 9.68 16.14
N VAL A 512 11.12 8.54 15.52
CA VAL A 512 11.42 8.48 14.07
C VAL A 512 10.29 7.83 13.28
N ILE A 513 9.88 8.51 12.21
CA ILE A 513 8.87 8.03 11.25
C ILE A 513 9.53 7.89 9.88
N PHE A 514 9.45 6.71 9.28
CA PHE A 514 9.90 6.45 7.91
C PHE A 514 8.70 6.33 6.97
N MET A 515 8.67 7.14 5.91
CA MET A 515 7.68 7.09 4.85
C MET A 515 8.39 6.97 3.50
N ASN A 516 8.31 5.81 2.86
CA ASN A 516 8.92 5.59 1.56
C ASN A 516 8.11 4.57 0.74
N ASP A 517 8.31 4.49 -0.57
CA ASP A 517 7.67 3.47 -1.41
C ASP A 517 8.41 2.12 -1.41
N SER A 518 9.62 2.10 -0.84
CA SER A 518 10.59 1.01 -0.91
C SER A 518 11.45 0.95 0.36
N LEU A 519 12.24 -0.12 0.50
CA LEU A 519 13.13 -0.32 1.66
C LEU A 519 14.18 0.81 1.75
N VAL A 520 14.39 1.26 2.99
CA VAL A 520 15.44 2.22 3.36
C VAL A 520 16.70 1.45 3.76
N ALA A 521 17.87 1.94 3.35
CA ALA A 521 19.18 1.31 3.60
C ALA A 521 19.76 1.68 4.97
N THR A 522 18.94 1.58 6.02
CA THR A 522 19.35 1.79 7.40
C THR A 522 18.69 0.73 8.30
N GLN A 523 19.29 0.46 9.45
CA GLN A 523 18.69 -0.40 10.46
C GLN A 523 17.53 0.32 11.13
N TYR A 524 16.40 -0.38 11.34
CA TYR A 524 15.29 0.10 12.17
C TYR A 524 15.48 -0.31 13.63
N TYR A 525 14.99 0.53 14.54
CA TYR A 525 14.96 0.24 15.97
C TYR A 525 13.53 0.05 16.48
N GLU A 526 13.43 -0.56 17.66
CA GLU A 526 12.17 -0.68 18.38
C GLU A 526 11.64 0.72 18.71
N GLY A 527 10.40 1.02 18.29
CA GLY A 527 9.79 2.35 18.39
C GLY A 527 9.74 3.13 17.07
N ASP A 528 10.50 2.74 16.04
CA ASP A 528 10.40 3.35 14.72
C ASP A 528 9.03 3.06 14.09
N THR A 529 8.37 4.09 13.56
CA THR A 529 7.12 3.90 12.78
C THR A 529 7.45 3.88 11.29
N ILE A 530 7.11 2.78 10.60
CA ILE A 530 7.53 2.55 9.22
C ILE A 530 6.30 2.39 8.34
N LEU A 531 6.20 3.21 7.29
CA LEU A 531 5.16 3.13 6.27
C LEU A 531 5.78 2.96 4.89
N TYR A 532 5.56 1.78 4.30
CA TYR A 532 5.88 1.51 2.90
C TYR A 532 4.65 1.72 2.01
N ASN A 533 4.57 2.88 1.38
CA ASN A 533 3.51 3.20 0.42
C ASN A 533 3.93 4.40 -0.45
N ARG A 534 3.25 4.58 -1.58
CA ARG A 534 3.37 5.77 -2.40
C ARG A 534 3.02 7.02 -1.61
N LEU A 535 3.89 8.03 -1.66
CA LEU A 535 3.75 9.28 -0.92
C LEU A 535 2.56 10.10 -1.38
N GLU A 536 2.21 9.96 -2.66
CA GLU A 536 1.03 10.59 -3.26
C GLU A 536 -0.29 10.07 -2.64
N HIS A 537 -0.21 8.95 -1.91
CA HIS A 537 -1.34 8.37 -1.21
C HIS A 537 -1.19 8.48 0.31
N SER A 538 -0.04 8.11 0.88
CA SER A 538 0.11 8.11 2.34
C SER A 538 -0.01 9.50 2.97
N LEU A 539 0.59 10.54 2.36
CA LEU A 539 0.53 11.89 2.91
C LEU A 539 -0.89 12.46 2.89
N PRO A 540 -1.65 12.41 1.76
CA PRO A 540 -3.03 12.88 1.79
C PRO A 540 -3.93 12.06 2.72
N THR A 541 -3.67 10.77 2.93
CA THR A 541 -4.37 9.97 3.95
C THR A 541 -4.17 10.56 5.34
N ILE A 542 -2.92 10.85 5.72
CA ILE A 542 -2.58 11.45 7.03
C ILE A 542 -3.26 12.81 7.18
N LYS A 543 -3.25 13.63 6.13
CA LYS A 543 -3.94 14.92 6.09
C LYS A 543 -5.44 14.78 6.42
N ILE A 544 -6.11 13.80 5.81
CA ILE A 544 -7.53 13.52 6.09
C ILE A 544 -7.74 13.07 7.54
N LEU A 545 -6.87 12.20 8.06
CA LEU A 545 -6.96 11.72 9.45
C LEU A 545 -6.78 12.85 10.47
N LEU A 546 -6.01 13.88 10.12
CA LEU A 546 -5.83 15.10 10.91
C LEU A 546 -6.94 16.15 10.71
N ASN A 547 -7.95 15.86 9.87
CA ASN A 547 -9.07 16.75 9.55
C ASN A 547 -8.67 18.13 8.97
N ILE A 548 -7.66 18.17 8.09
CA ILE A 548 -7.19 19.40 7.42
C ILE A 548 -7.19 19.35 5.89
#